data_AF-A0A1Y5F825-F1
#
_entry.id   AF-A0A1Y5F825-F1
#
_cell.length_a   1.000
_cell.length_b   1.000
_cell.length_c   1.000
_cell.angle_alpha   90.00
_cell.angle_beta   90.00
_cell.angle_gamma   90.00
#
_symmetry.space_group_name_H-M   'P 1'
#
loop_
_entity.id
_entity.type
_entity.pdbx_description
1 polymer ?
#
loop_
_entity_poly.entity_id
_entity_poly.type
_entity_poly.pdbx_seq_one_letter_code
_entity_poly.pdbx_strand_id
1 'polypeptide(L)'
;MKVFLVLLTLVFSVNLFGREIPEVNEFDIRYYHPENYGLKDLVFEIRISNLVETLNKRQNFGRIEDLYFKIYWMFPGQYQIKVFGFPKGFLEVKHQLKQMIKNRLDFVIPLKLAPRVRSYELSYFKTKGAKGVRGKDRTGSRPVSEIQLKFKRNGMLKEFKTFSPTGVNTSHFDLTSKGWSNNKWVVDKMIIKLIQGVQLTTIENDFTYKPISGFGFPQRVDIKTSQEILTNNNGKSNKRTVSSSIEFSNYEVNTGKAQRYMIRGIKK
;
A
#
# COMPACT_ATOMS: atom_id res chain seq x y z
N MET A 1 -58.09 -36.17 16.39
CA MET A 1 -57.30 -35.47 15.34
C MET A 1 -57.26 -33.99 15.66
N LYS A 2 -56.14 -33.49 16.19
CA LYS A 2 -55.82 -32.05 16.30
C LYS A 2 -54.44 -31.88 15.67
N VAL A 3 -54.41 -31.77 14.35
CA VAL A 3 -53.21 -31.42 13.59
C VAL A 3 -53.14 -29.89 13.60
N PHE A 4 -52.60 -29.34 14.67
CA PHE A 4 -52.35 -27.91 14.78
C PHE A 4 -50.90 -27.65 14.34
N LEU A 5 -50.80 -27.17 13.11
CA LEU A 5 -49.91 -26.08 12.74
C LEU A 5 -48.47 -26.16 13.30
N VAL A 6 -47.70 -27.15 12.84
CA VAL A 6 -46.25 -26.95 12.66
C VAL A 6 -46.11 -26.05 11.42
N LEU A 7 -46.48 -24.78 11.60
CA LEU A 7 -46.12 -23.74 10.65
C LEU A 7 -44.61 -23.59 10.79
N LEU A 8 -43.96 -24.28 9.86
CA LEU A 8 -42.60 -24.17 9.41
C LEU A 8 -42.17 -22.70 9.34
N THR A 9 -41.89 -22.06 10.47
CA THR A 9 -41.03 -20.88 10.56
C THR A 9 -39.61 -21.37 10.34
N LEU A 10 -39.36 -21.81 9.11
CA LEU A 10 -38.07 -21.76 8.46
C LEU A 10 -37.78 -20.26 8.32
N VAL A 11 -37.33 -19.68 9.43
CA VAL A 11 -36.52 -18.47 9.40
C VAL A 11 -35.30 -18.88 8.58
N PHE A 12 -35.42 -18.73 7.27
CA PHE A 12 -34.28 -18.52 6.41
C PHE A 12 -33.60 -17.28 7.01
N SER A 13 -32.70 -17.52 7.95
CA SER A 13 -31.54 -16.68 8.19
C SER A 13 -30.78 -16.70 6.87
N VAL A 14 -31.25 -15.89 5.93
CA VAL A 14 -30.47 -15.42 4.80
C VAL A 14 -29.34 -14.69 5.48
N ASN A 15 -28.24 -15.40 5.71
CA ASN A 15 -26.96 -14.75 5.84
C ASN A 15 -26.87 -13.88 4.60
N LEU A 16 -27.08 -12.58 4.77
CA LEU A 16 -26.72 -11.55 3.80
C LEU A 16 -25.21 -11.67 3.65
N PHE A 17 -24.77 -12.66 2.87
CA PHE A 17 -23.44 -12.69 2.31
C PHE A 17 -23.30 -11.36 1.60
N GLY A 18 -22.40 -10.52 2.11
CA GLY A 18 -22.15 -9.21 1.54
C GLY A 18 -22.00 -9.35 0.03
N ARG A 19 -22.71 -8.52 -0.74
CA ARG A 19 -22.69 -8.54 -2.20
C ARG A 19 -21.23 -8.61 -2.66
N GLU A 20 -20.87 -9.71 -3.31
CA GLU A 20 -19.60 -9.80 -4.00
C GLU A 20 -19.64 -8.78 -5.14
N ILE A 21 -18.74 -7.80 -5.09
CA ILE A 21 -18.65 -6.75 -6.10
C ILE A 21 -17.59 -7.17 -7.12
N PRO A 22 -17.99 -7.56 -8.35
CA PRO A 22 -17.08 -8.15 -9.32
C PRO A 22 -15.93 -7.21 -9.70
N GLU A 23 -16.13 -5.89 -9.71
CA GLU A 23 -15.10 -4.92 -10.07
C GLU A 23 -13.85 -4.99 -9.17
N VAL A 24 -14.02 -5.36 -7.89
CA VAL A 24 -12.89 -5.50 -6.95
C VAL A 24 -12.03 -6.71 -7.33
N ASN A 25 -12.67 -7.84 -7.62
CA ASN A 25 -11.99 -9.08 -8.01
C ASN A 25 -11.37 -8.96 -9.42
N GLU A 26 -12.10 -8.35 -10.37
CA GLU A 26 -11.61 -8.10 -11.71
C GLU A 26 -10.36 -7.21 -11.70
N PHE A 27 -10.33 -6.21 -10.82
CA PHE A 27 -9.13 -5.38 -10.64
C PHE A 27 -7.94 -6.24 -10.20
N ASP A 28 -8.09 -7.08 -9.17
CA ASP A 28 -7.00 -7.94 -8.69
C ASP A 28 -6.50 -8.93 -9.75
N ILE A 29 -7.38 -9.37 -10.65
CA ILE A 29 -7.01 -10.25 -11.77
C ILE A 29 -6.22 -9.47 -12.84
N ARG A 30 -6.59 -8.20 -13.09
CA ARG A 30 -5.99 -7.36 -14.14
C ARG A 30 -4.78 -6.56 -13.65
N TYR A 31 -4.60 -6.44 -12.35
CA TYR A 31 -3.47 -5.77 -11.73
C TYR A 31 -2.25 -6.70 -11.63
N TYR A 32 -1.05 -6.14 -11.78
CA TYR A 32 0.18 -6.92 -11.76
C TYR A 32 0.54 -7.33 -10.33
N HIS A 33 0.48 -8.63 -10.06
CA HIS A 33 1.00 -9.23 -8.85
C HIS A 33 2.09 -10.25 -9.24
N PRO A 34 3.37 -9.99 -8.92
CA PRO A 34 4.47 -10.87 -9.36
C PRO A 34 4.35 -12.29 -8.79
N GLU A 35 3.70 -12.45 -7.63
CA GLU A 35 3.40 -13.74 -6.99
C GLU A 35 2.59 -14.68 -7.92
N ASN A 36 1.65 -14.13 -8.69
CA ASN A 36 0.83 -14.90 -9.62
C ASN A 36 1.65 -15.43 -10.82
N TYR A 37 2.88 -14.94 -11.01
CA TYR A 37 3.79 -15.31 -12.10
C TYR A 37 4.99 -16.12 -11.60
N GLY A 38 4.94 -16.66 -10.38
CA GLY A 38 5.96 -17.57 -9.86
C GLY A 38 7.04 -16.90 -9.01
N LEU A 39 6.85 -15.65 -8.58
CA LEU A 39 7.71 -15.05 -7.54
C LEU A 39 7.45 -15.74 -6.20
N LYS A 40 8.47 -16.45 -5.67
CA LYS A 40 8.39 -17.19 -4.40
C LYS A 40 9.37 -16.67 -3.34
N ASP A 41 10.51 -16.14 -3.77
CA ASP A 41 11.59 -15.66 -2.91
C ASP A 41 12.19 -14.40 -3.55
N LEU A 42 12.36 -13.35 -2.75
CA LEU A 42 12.92 -12.08 -3.21
C LEU A 42 13.82 -11.46 -2.15
N VAL A 43 15.02 -11.07 -2.56
CA VAL A 43 15.92 -10.24 -1.75
C VAL A 43 16.24 -8.98 -2.53
N PHE A 44 16.21 -7.83 -1.87
CA PHE A 44 16.58 -6.56 -2.48
C PHE A 44 16.99 -5.53 -1.41
N GLU A 45 17.56 -4.43 -1.87
CA GLU A 45 18.04 -3.35 -1.03
C GLU A 45 17.27 -2.05 -1.33
N ILE A 46 17.01 -1.27 -0.29
CA ILE A 46 16.36 0.03 -0.37
C ILE A 46 17.27 1.10 0.21
N ARG A 47 17.40 2.22 -0.52
CA ARG A 47 18.05 3.46 -0.08
C ARG A 47 17.06 4.61 -0.17
N ILE A 48 17.12 5.53 0.79
CA ILE A 48 16.23 6.71 0.84
C ILE A 48 17.10 7.95 0.82
N SER A 49 16.83 8.85 -0.13
CA SER A 49 17.55 10.12 -0.21
C SER A 49 17.29 10.97 1.04
N ASN A 50 18.27 11.76 1.45
CA ASN A 50 18.20 12.71 2.57
C ASN A 50 17.99 12.08 3.96
N LEU A 51 17.82 10.74 4.07
CA LEU A 51 17.62 10.08 5.35
C LEU A 51 18.87 10.14 6.25
N VAL A 52 20.04 9.83 5.69
CA VAL A 52 21.33 9.90 6.40
C VAL A 52 21.58 11.32 6.92
N GLU A 53 21.42 12.32 6.06
CA GLU A 53 21.58 13.73 6.42
C GLU A 53 20.61 14.13 7.54
N THR A 54 19.35 13.72 7.44
CA THR A 54 18.32 14.02 8.46
C THR A 54 18.65 13.39 9.80
N LEU A 55 19.17 12.16 9.81
CA LEU A 55 19.55 11.46 11.04
C LEU A 55 20.80 12.08 11.68
N ASN A 56 21.81 12.45 10.86
CA ASN A 56 23.03 13.09 11.34
C ASN A 56 22.75 14.49 11.92
N LYS A 57 21.81 15.26 11.36
CA LYS A 57 21.38 16.56 11.91
C LYS A 57 20.82 16.47 13.32
N ARG A 58 20.31 15.30 13.73
CA ARG A 58 19.80 15.07 15.10
C ARG A 58 20.91 14.76 16.12
N GLN A 59 22.18 14.68 15.70
CA GLN A 59 23.45 14.52 16.45
C GLN A 59 23.56 13.40 17.51
N ASN A 60 22.49 12.65 17.80
CA ASN A 60 22.46 11.71 18.93
C ASN A 60 22.96 10.28 18.62
N PHE A 61 23.43 10.01 17.40
CA PHE A 61 23.72 8.64 16.94
C PHE A 61 25.18 8.41 16.52
N GLY A 62 26.04 9.44 16.59
CA GLY A 62 27.32 9.42 15.88
C GLY A 62 27.16 9.65 14.37
N ARG A 63 28.27 9.61 13.62
CA ARG A 63 28.27 9.86 12.17
C ARG A 63 27.81 8.62 11.41
N ILE A 64 26.67 8.71 10.73
CA ILE A 64 26.17 7.70 9.80
C ILE A 64 26.64 8.09 8.40
N GLU A 65 27.38 7.21 7.73
CA GLU A 65 27.88 7.47 6.37
C GLU A 65 27.02 6.81 5.31
N ASP A 66 26.71 5.53 5.50
CA ASP A 66 25.88 4.76 4.60
C ASP A 66 24.75 4.06 5.37
N LEU A 67 23.49 4.30 4.98
CA LEU A 67 22.32 3.65 5.56
C LEU A 67 21.47 3.04 4.44
N TYR A 68 21.28 1.73 4.52
CA TYR A 68 20.41 1.01 3.60
C TYR A 68 19.65 -0.10 4.32
N PHE A 69 18.58 -0.54 3.67
CA PHE A 69 17.70 -1.58 4.18
C PHE A 69 17.81 -2.79 3.28
N LYS A 70 18.00 -3.97 3.86
CA LYS A 70 17.93 -5.23 3.12
C LYS A 70 16.66 -5.96 3.46
N ILE A 71 15.87 -6.24 2.44
CA ILE A 71 14.56 -6.87 2.56
C ILE A 71 14.72 -8.31 2.11
N TYR A 72 14.19 -9.21 2.92
CA TYR A 72 14.01 -10.61 2.60
C TYR A 72 12.52 -10.85 2.55
N TRP A 73 11.99 -11.29 1.42
CA TRP A 73 10.58 -11.58 1.25
C TRP A 73 10.40 -13.01 0.74
N MET A 74 9.37 -13.68 1.23
CA MET A 74 9.00 -15.04 0.87
C MET A 74 7.49 -15.18 0.75
N PHE A 75 7.05 -15.87 -0.30
CA PHE A 75 5.65 -16.19 -0.49
C PHE A 75 5.16 -17.22 0.56
N PRO A 76 3.95 -17.07 1.15
CA PRO A 76 3.03 -15.95 0.99
C PRO A 76 3.26 -14.84 2.03
N GLY A 77 3.58 -13.63 1.56
CA GLY A 77 3.55 -12.40 2.36
C GLY A 77 4.53 -12.30 3.55
N GLN A 78 5.41 -13.27 3.77
CA GLN A 78 6.39 -13.22 4.84
C GLN A 78 7.55 -12.30 4.45
N TYR A 79 8.00 -11.46 5.38
CA TYR A 79 9.17 -10.63 5.13
C TYR A 79 9.95 -10.32 6.41
N GLN A 80 11.23 -10.02 6.24
CA GLN A 80 12.10 -9.50 7.28
C GLN A 80 12.92 -8.32 6.73
N ILE A 81 13.06 -7.28 7.55
CA ILE A 81 13.83 -6.07 7.22
C ILE A 81 15.06 -6.00 8.12
N LYS A 82 16.24 -5.89 7.51
CA LYS A 82 17.49 -5.59 8.21
C LYS A 82 17.94 -4.18 7.88
N VAL A 83 18.39 -3.46 8.91
CA VAL A 83 18.95 -2.12 8.79
C VAL A 83 20.47 -2.24 8.86
N PHE A 84 21.16 -1.77 7.82
CA PHE A 84 22.62 -1.78 7.73
C PHE A 84 23.18 -0.37 7.86
N GLY A 85 24.38 -0.25 8.42
CA GLY A 85 25.08 1.02 8.58
C GLY A 85 24.52 1.96 9.67
N PHE A 86 23.59 1.46 10.50
CA PHE A 86 23.13 2.19 11.68
C PHE A 86 23.81 1.66 12.97
N PRO A 87 24.31 2.54 13.85
CA PRO A 87 25.02 2.19 15.09
C PRO A 87 24.29 1.16 15.98
N LYS A 88 25.06 0.44 16.80
CA LYS A 88 24.52 -0.49 17.80
C LYS A 88 23.94 0.31 18.99
N GLY A 89 23.05 -0.32 19.78
CA GLY A 89 22.45 0.28 20.99
C GLY A 89 21.08 0.95 20.79
N PHE A 90 20.76 1.43 19.58
CA PHE A 90 19.52 2.16 19.31
C PHE A 90 18.40 1.28 18.73
N LEU A 91 17.91 0.33 19.53
CA LEU A 91 16.90 -0.64 19.07
C LEU A 91 15.59 0.02 18.65
N GLU A 92 15.13 1.02 19.39
CA GLU A 92 13.87 1.72 19.12
C GLU A 92 13.91 2.47 17.78
N VAL A 93 14.99 3.21 17.51
CA VAL A 93 15.18 3.93 16.25
C VAL A 93 15.27 2.94 15.08
N LYS A 94 15.98 1.82 15.24
CA LYS A 94 16.00 0.75 14.23
C LYS A 94 14.60 0.20 13.98
N HIS A 95 13.79 0.03 15.01
CA HIS A 95 12.40 -0.40 14.85
C HIS A 95 11.58 0.63 14.07
N GLN A 96 11.67 1.91 14.40
CA GLN A 96 11.00 2.99 13.67
C GLN A 96 11.40 3.04 12.19
N LEU A 97 12.71 2.91 11.89
CA LEU A 97 13.22 2.85 10.52
C LEU A 97 12.66 1.64 9.75
N LYS A 98 12.54 0.47 10.39
CA LYS A 98 11.89 -0.71 9.78
C LYS A 98 10.41 -0.46 9.48
N GLN A 99 9.67 0.17 10.39
CA GLN A 99 8.24 0.47 10.17
C GLN A 99 8.04 1.47 9.03
N MET A 100 8.94 2.46 8.88
CA MET A 100 8.93 3.37 7.74
C MET A 100 9.04 2.63 6.40
N ILE A 101 9.95 1.65 6.31
CA ILE A 101 10.15 0.83 5.10
C ILE A 101 9.01 -0.17 4.87
N LYS A 102 8.46 -0.75 5.93
CA LYS A 102 7.34 -1.70 5.85
C LYS A 102 6.20 -1.17 4.97
N ASN A 103 5.81 0.09 5.18
CA ASN A 103 4.74 0.74 4.42
C ASN A 103 5.10 1.06 2.95
N ARG A 104 6.30 0.74 2.50
CA ARG A 104 6.79 0.93 1.14
C ARG A 104 7.01 -0.40 0.41
N LEU A 105 6.89 -1.53 1.10
CA LEU A 105 7.02 -2.86 0.49
C LEU A 105 5.92 -3.11 -0.55
N ASP A 106 4.74 -2.52 -0.35
CA ASP A 106 3.62 -2.57 -1.31
C ASP A 106 3.98 -1.99 -2.70
N PHE A 107 5.06 -1.20 -2.81
CA PHE A 107 5.56 -0.70 -4.11
C PHE A 107 6.25 -1.80 -4.93
N VAL A 108 6.83 -2.79 -4.24
CA VAL A 108 7.55 -3.91 -4.87
C VAL A 108 6.63 -5.10 -5.05
N ILE A 109 5.83 -5.39 -4.03
CA ILE A 109 4.89 -6.52 -4.00
C ILE A 109 3.53 -5.98 -3.60
N PRO A 110 2.72 -5.52 -4.57
CA PRO A 110 1.45 -4.90 -4.28
C PRO A 110 0.45 -5.88 -3.67
N LEU A 111 -0.25 -5.41 -2.64
CA LEU A 111 -1.35 -6.15 -2.03
C LEU A 111 -2.59 -6.14 -2.90
N LYS A 112 -3.30 -7.28 -2.93
CA LYS A 112 -4.63 -7.41 -3.55
C LYS A 112 -5.64 -6.49 -2.87
N LEU A 113 -6.57 -5.92 -3.65
CA LEU A 113 -7.63 -5.03 -3.17
C LEU A 113 -8.73 -5.81 -2.44
N ALA A 114 -9.13 -6.99 -2.93
CA ALA A 114 -10.22 -7.76 -2.36
C ALA A 114 -10.02 -8.08 -0.87
N PRO A 115 -8.84 -8.58 -0.42
CA PRO A 115 -8.58 -8.79 1.00
C PRO A 115 -8.68 -7.51 1.84
N ARG A 116 -8.33 -6.33 1.28
CA ARG A 116 -8.37 -5.05 2.00
C ARG A 116 -9.79 -4.54 2.24
N VAL A 117 -10.73 -4.92 1.38
CA VAL A 117 -12.12 -4.43 1.42
C VAL A 117 -13.12 -5.48 1.87
N ARG A 118 -12.72 -6.76 1.98
CA ARG A 118 -13.57 -7.92 2.31
C ARG A 118 -14.46 -7.72 3.53
N SER A 119 -13.96 -6.99 4.51
CA SER A 119 -14.60 -6.81 5.81
C SER A 119 -15.43 -5.53 5.92
N TYR A 120 -15.64 -4.83 4.81
CA TYR A 120 -16.59 -3.74 4.72
C TYR A 120 -17.86 -4.24 4.02
N GLU A 121 -19.00 -3.68 4.38
CA GLU A 121 -20.24 -3.92 3.65
C GLU A 121 -20.21 -3.09 2.36
N LEU A 122 -20.08 -3.78 1.22
CA LEU A 122 -19.90 -3.13 -0.06
C LEU A 122 -21.23 -2.84 -0.77
N SER A 123 -21.33 -1.67 -1.39
CA SER A 123 -22.50 -1.21 -2.15
C SER A 123 -22.05 -0.32 -3.32
N TYR A 124 -22.87 -0.24 -4.36
CA TYR A 124 -22.61 0.71 -5.46
C TYR A 124 -23.08 2.12 -5.08
N PHE A 125 -22.37 3.13 -5.58
CA PHE A 125 -22.83 4.52 -5.55
C PHE A 125 -22.70 5.16 -6.93
N LYS A 126 -23.61 6.10 -7.23
CA LYS A 126 -23.62 6.81 -8.52
C LYS A 126 -22.39 7.73 -8.60
N THR A 127 -21.62 7.60 -9.67
CA THR A 127 -20.53 8.51 -10.01
C THR A 127 -20.54 8.79 -11.52
N LYS A 128 -20.21 10.01 -11.94
CA LYS A 128 -20.20 10.38 -13.36
C LYS A 128 -19.13 9.59 -14.11
N GLY A 129 -19.51 8.87 -15.16
CA GLY A 129 -18.59 8.22 -16.11
C GLY A 129 -17.71 7.09 -15.55
N ALA A 130 -17.99 6.62 -14.33
CA ALA A 130 -17.21 5.59 -13.63
C ALA A 130 -18.16 4.66 -12.85
N LYS A 131 -17.65 3.51 -12.42
CA LYS A 131 -18.35 2.65 -11.45
C LYS A 131 -17.83 2.97 -10.05
N GLY A 132 -18.73 3.35 -9.14
CA GLY A 132 -18.41 3.72 -7.78
C GLY A 132 -18.78 2.60 -6.81
N VAL A 133 -17.85 2.18 -5.97
CA VAL A 133 -18.05 1.17 -4.91
C VAL A 133 -17.77 1.81 -3.56
N ARG A 134 -18.74 1.76 -2.65
CA ARG A 134 -18.62 2.24 -1.27
C ARG A 134 -18.62 1.05 -0.32
N GLY A 135 -17.70 1.03 0.63
CA GLY A 135 -17.68 0.08 1.74
C GLY A 135 -17.87 0.81 3.06
N LYS A 136 -18.79 0.34 3.93
CA LYS A 136 -18.97 0.89 5.28
C LYS A 136 -18.59 -0.13 6.35
N ASP A 137 -17.97 0.35 7.43
CA ASP A 137 -17.77 -0.45 8.62
C ASP A 137 -19.07 -0.51 9.43
N ARG A 138 -19.66 -1.71 9.52
CA ARG A 138 -20.85 -1.93 10.35
C ARG A 138 -20.54 -1.97 11.84
N THR A 139 -19.32 -2.33 12.22
CA THR A 139 -18.97 -2.54 13.63
C THR A 139 -18.64 -1.24 14.35
N GLY A 140 -18.32 -0.18 13.60
CA GLY A 140 -17.87 1.10 14.15
C GLY A 140 -16.54 1.03 14.91
N SER A 141 -15.89 -0.14 14.92
CA SER A 141 -14.65 -0.38 15.68
C SER A 141 -13.40 -0.14 14.84
N ARG A 142 -13.55 0.08 13.53
CA ARG A 142 -12.42 0.24 12.62
C ARG A 142 -11.89 1.67 12.60
N PRO A 143 -10.57 1.85 12.49
CA PRO A 143 -9.97 3.17 12.28
C PRO A 143 -10.45 3.86 10.99
N VAL A 144 -10.84 3.08 9.98
CA VAL A 144 -11.41 3.56 8.72
C VAL A 144 -12.89 3.18 8.71
N SER A 145 -13.77 4.17 8.76
CA SER A 145 -15.22 3.99 8.86
C SER A 145 -15.88 3.78 7.51
N GLU A 146 -15.35 4.41 6.45
CA GLU A 146 -15.86 4.28 5.10
C GLU A 146 -14.71 4.24 4.07
N ILE A 147 -14.92 3.45 3.02
CA ILE A 147 -14.08 3.43 1.83
C ILE A 147 -14.93 3.76 0.60
N GLN A 148 -14.33 4.42 -0.38
CA GLN A 148 -14.90 4.65 -1.70
C GLN A 148 -13.85 4.34 -2.76
N LEU A 149 -14.23 3.51 -3.72
CA LEU A 149 -13.43 3.13 -4.88
C LEU A 149 -14.12 3.66 -6.13
N LYS A 150 -13.35 4.21 -7.06
CA LYS A 150 -13.85 4.55 -8.40
C LYS A 150 -13.06 3.81 -9.45
N PHE A 151 -13.77 3.06 -10.28
CA PHE A 151 -13.21 2.33 -11.41
C PHE A 151 -13.56 3.03 -12.73
N LYS A 152 -12.59 3.09 -13.65
CA LYS A 152 -12.82 3.47 -15.04
C LYS A 152 -13.70 2.40 -15.72
N ARG A 153 -14.26 2.73 -16.89
CA ARG A 153 -15.12 1.80 -17.66
C ARG A 153 -14.44 0.46 -17.99
N ASN A 154 -13.11 0.46 -18.15
CA ASN A 154 -12.31 -0.73 -18.44
C ASN A 154 -11.93 -1.56 -17.19
N GLY A 155 -12.45 -1.22 -16.00
CA GLY A 155 -12.17 -1.90 -14.73
C GLY A 155 -10.94 -1.39 -13.98
N MET A 156 -10.22 -0.40 -14.52
CA MET A 156 -9.01 0.16 -13.91
C MET A 156 -9.36 1.01 -12.68
N LEU A 157 -8.74 0.76 -11.53
CA LEU A 157 -8.90 1.59 -10.34
C LEU A 157 -8.33 2.99 -10.61
N LYS A 158 -9.16 4.01 -10.42
CA LYS A 158 -8.79 5.42 -10.60
C LYS A 158 -8.57 6.13 -9.27
N GLU A 159 -9.43 5.86 -8.30
CA GLU A 159 -9.45 6.54 -7.01
C GLU A 159 -9.76 5.55 -5.90
N PHE A 160 -9.00 5.63 -4.80
CA PHE A 160 -9.30 4.97 -3.53
C PHE A 160 -9.31 6.02 -2.42
N LYS A 161 -10.48 6.27 -1.88
CA LYS A 161 -10.74 7.22 -0.81
C LYS A 161 -11.11 6.49 0.47
N THR A 162 -10.55 6.90 1.59
CA THR A 162 -10.84 6.37 2.92
C THR A 162 -11.21 7.50 3.87
N PHE A 163 -12.19 7.25 4.71
CA PHE A 163 -12.68 8.18 5.73
C PHE A 163 -12.37 7.60 7.11
N SER A 164 -11.84 8.45 7.99
CA SER A 164 -11.53 8.15 9.37
C SER A 164 -11.93 9.33 10.25
N PRO A 165 -12.10 9.16 11.57
CA PRO A 165 -12.30 10.29 12.48
C PRO A 165 -11.19 11.34 12.38
N THR A 166 -9.97 10.90 12.09
CA THR A 166 -8.78 11.76 11.99
C THR A 166 -8.65 12.50 10.66
N GLY A 167 -9.49 12.19 9.67
CA GLY A 167 -9.42 12.84 8.36
C GLY A 167 -9.74 11.94 7.18
N VAL A 168 -9.50 12.47 5.99
CA VAL A 168 -9.80 11.84 4.70
C VAL A 168 -8.51 11.65 3.91
N ASN A 169 -8.32 10.44 3.41
CA ASN A 169 -7.20 10.12 2.51
C ASN A 169 -7.78 9.74 1.13
N THR A 170 -7.29 10.38 0.07
CA THR A 170 -7.69 10.10 -1.32
C THR A 170 -6.46 9.78 -2.15
N SER A 171 -6.36 8.55 -2.63
CA SER A 171 -5.31 8.10 -3.55
C SER A 171 -5.84 8.07 -4.98
N HIS A 172 -5.13 8.72 -5.91
CA HIS A 172 -5.38 8.64 -7.35
C HIS A 172 -4.27 7.83 -8.01
N PHE A 173 -4.64 6.98 -8.96
CA PHE A 173 -3.71 6.07 -9.63
C PHE A 173 -3.73 6.30 -11.14
N ASP A 174 -2.54 6.46 -11.70
CA ASP A 174 -2.29 6.34 -13.14
C ASP A 174 -1.64 4.99 -13.40
N LEU A 175 -2.42 4.11 -14.03
CA LEU A 175 -2.03 2.74 -14.32
C LEU A 175 -1.82 2.54 -15.81
N THR A 176 -0.75 1.84 -16.18
CA THR A 176 -0.48 1.44 -17.58
C THR A 176 -0.10 -0.03 -17.65
N SER A 177 -0.03 -0.58 -18.86
CA SER A 177 0.53 -1.90 -19.12
C SER A 177 1.98 -1.76 -19.58
N LYS A 178 2.86 -2.65 -19.14
CA LYS A 178 4.26 -2.70 -19.56
C LYS A 178 4.55 -4.03 -20.27
N GLY A 179 5.55 -4.07 -21.14
CA GLY A 179 5.88 -5.30 -21.88
C GLY A 179 6.17 -6.51 -20.98
N TRP A 180 6.75 -6.27 -19.80
CA TRP A 180 7.05 -7.30 -18.80
C TRP A 180 5.87 -7.66 -17.89
N SER A 181 4.76 -6.92 -17.92
CA SER A 181 3.64 -7.11 -16.99
C SER A 181 2.58 -8.09 -17.49
N ASN A 182 2.80 -8.78 -18.62
CA ASN A 182 1.85 -9.75 -19.19
C ASN A 182 0.43 -9.17 -19.38
N ASN A 183 0.36 -7.96 -19.97
CA ASN A 183 -0.87 -7.18 -20.17
C ASN A 183 -1.61 -6.79 -18.88
N LYS A 184 -0.93 -6.85 -17.72
CA LYS A 184 -1.48 -6.40 -16.44
C LYS A 184 -1.15 -4.94 -16.17
N TRP A 185 -2.01 -4.29 -15.40
CA TRP A 185 -1.83 -2.92 -14.97
C TRP A 185 -0.76 -2.78 -13.88
N VAL A 186 0.07 -1.76 -14.04
CA VAL A 186 1.14 -1.37 -13.12
C VAL A 186 0.96 0.11 -12.80
N VAL A 187 1.26 0.52 -11.57
CA VAL A 187 1.20 1.92 -11.16
C VAL A 187 2.40 2.69 -11.69
N ASP A 188 2.18 3.68 -12.55
CA ASP A 188 3.21 4.62 -12.98
C ASP A 188 3.27 5.86 -12.09
N LYS A 189 2.09 6.35 -11.66
CA LYS A 189 1.98 7.49 -10.77
C LYS A 189 0.88 7.27 -9.74
N MET A 190 1.15 7.71 -8.51
CA MET A 190 0.18 7.72 -7.41
C MET A 190 0.19 9.07 -6.69
N ILE A 191 -0.97 9.73 -6.65
CA ILE A 191 -1.14 11.00 -5.94
C ILE A 191 -2.05 10.77 -4.73
N ILE A 192 -1.49 10.94 -3.53
CA ILE A 192 -2.18 10.79 -2.27
C ILE A 192 -2.48 12.18 -1.70
N LYS A 193 -3.74 12.46 -1.41
CA LYS A 193 -4.18 13.69 -0.72
C LYS A 193 -4.73 13.32 0.65
N LEU A 194 -4.08 13.78 1.69
CA LEU A 194 -4.46 13.61 3.09
C LEU A 194 -4.97 14.95 3.64
N ILE A 195 -6.22 14.96 4.10
CA ILE A 195 -6.86 16.13 4.73
C ILE A 195 -7.07 15.78 6.20
N GLN A 196 -6.46 16.54 7.11
CA GLN A 196 -6.59 16.39 8.57
C GLN A 196 -6.81 17.77 9.20
N GLY A 197 -8.03 18.05 9.66
CA GLY A 197 -8.42 19.39 10.10
C GLY A 197 -8.19 20.43 9.00
N VAL A 198 -7.37 21.44 9.29
CA VAL A 198 -6.98 22.51 8.34
C VAL A 198 -5.77 22.15 7.48
N GLN A 199 -5.12 21.00 7.70
CA GLN A 199 -3.90 20.62 6.99
C GLN A 199 -4.23 19.76 5.76
N LEU A 200 -3.69 20.15 4.61
CA LEU A 200 -3.67 19.36 3.38
C LEU A 200 -2.25 18.90 3.09
N THR A 201 -2.04 17.59 3.02
CA THR A 201 -0.78 16.99 2.55
C THR A 201 -1.03 16.30 1.22
N THR A 202 -0.27 16.68 0.19
CA THR A 202 -0.26 16.00 -1.12
C THR A 202 1.08 15.28 -1.29
N ILE A 203 1.03 13.98 -1.57
CA ILE A 203 2.20 13.15 -1.84
C ILE A 203 2.08 12.61 -3.25
N GLU A 204 2.95 13.04 -4.14
CA GLU A 204 3.08 12.50 -5.49
C GLU A 204 4.21 11.47 -5.50
N ASN A 205 3.93 10.28 -6.04
CA ASN A 205 4.89 9.20 -6.21
C ASN A 205 4.95 8.84 -7.68
N ASP A 206 6.11 8.98 -8.30
CA ASP A 206 6.36 8.63 -9.69
C ASP A 206 7.31 7.41 -9.74
N PHE A 207 6.88 6.34 -10.42
CA PHE A 207 7.52 5.03 -10.38
C PHE A 207 8.33 4.77 -11.66
N THR A 208 9.60 4.43 -11.49
CA THR A 208 10.47 3.92 -12.56
C THR A 208 10.74 2.45 -12.31
N TYR A 209 10.52 1.60 -13.31
CA TYR A 209 10.66 0.14 -13.21
C TYR A 209 11.84 -0.39 -14.03
N LYS A 210 12.38 -1.53 -13.58
CA LYS A 210 13.37 -2.31 -14.31
C LYS A 210 12.94 -3.79 -14.38
N PRO A 211 12.97 -4.42 -15.57
CA PRO A 211 12.75 -5.85 -15.69
C PRO A 211 13.98 -6.63 -15.20
N ILE A 212 13.76 -7.63 -14.35
CA ILE A 212 14.79 -8.50 -13.76
C ILE A 212 14.23 -9.92 -13.69
N SER A 213 14.92 -10.87 -14.33
CA SER A 213 14.55 -12.29 -14.33
C SER A 213 13.09 -12.55 -14.72
N GLY A 214 12.55 -11.80 -15.68
CA GLY A 214 11.17 -11.94 -16.16
C GLY A 214 10.10 -11.19 -15.35
N PHE A 215 10.48 -10.51 -14.26
CA PHE A 215 9.58 -9.70 -13.43
C PHE A 215 9.92 -8.21 -13.56
N GLY A 216 8.93 -7.32 -13.49
CA GLY A 216 9.19 -5.90 -13.30
C GLY A 216 9.19 -5.51 -11.83
N PHE A 217 10.25 -4.84 -11.40
CA PHE A 217 10.38 -4.28 -10.06
C PHE A 217 10.65 -2.78 -10.11
N PRO A 218 10.22 -1.99 -9.11
CA PRO A 218 10.59 -0.59 -9.05
C PRO A 218 12.12 -0.46 -8.93
N GLN A 219 12.72 0.41 -9.70
CA GLN A 219 14.12 0.81 -9.56
C GLN A 219 14.22 2.08 -8.72
N ARG A 220 13.28 3.02 -8.93
CA ARG A 220 13.25 4.30 -8.25
C ARG A 220 11.81 4.78 -8.11
N VAL A 221 11.51 5.37 -6.95
CA VAL A 221 10.26 6.09 -6.70
C VAL A 221 10.61 7.50 -6.28
N ASP A 222 10.29 8.47 -7.13
CA ASP A 222 10.43 9.89 -6.81
C ASP A 222 9.20 10.36 -6.04
N ILE A 223 9.42 10.96 -4.88
CA ILE A 223 8.40 11.36 -3.93
C ILE A 223 8.45 12.85 -3.72
N LYS A 224 7.37 13.54 -4.09
CA LYS A 224 7.17 14.96 -3.80
C LYS A 224 6.06 15.12 -2.78
N THR A 225 6.41 15.60 -1.59
CA THR A 225 5.47 15.87 -0.52
C THR A 225 5.26 17.37 -0.40
N SER A 226 4.02 17.82 -0.50
CA SER A 226 3.62 19.20 -0.27
C SER A 226 2.64 19.29 0.89
N GLN A 227 2.88 20.20 1.81
CA GLN A 227 2.03 20.47 2.97
C GLN A 227 1.54 21.92 2.90
N GLU A 228 0.24 22.09 3.05
CA GLU A 228 -0.46 23.37 3.02
C GLU A 228 -1.41 23.46 4.22
N ILE A 229 -1.50 24.64 4.83
CA ILE A 229 -2.50 24.95 5.86
C ILE A 229 -3.61 25.76 5.18
N LEU A 230 -4.83 25.21 5.18
CA LEU A 230 -6.02 25.83 4.62
C LEU A 230 -6.58 26.84 5.64
N THR A 231 -6.07 28.08 5.62
CA THR A 231 -6.67 29.22 6.35
C THR A 231 -7.64 29.98 5.44
N ASN A 232 -8.75 30.48 6.01
CA ASN A 232 -9.76 31.27 5.29
C ASN A 232 -9.29 32.68 4.88
N ASN A 233 -8.07 33.10 5.24
CA ASN A 233 -7.59 34.46 5.00
C ASN A 233 -6.65 34.53 3.80
N ASN A 234 -7.09 35.32 2.80
CA ASN A 234 -6.31 35.74 1.64
C ASN A 234 -4.94 36.32 2.05
N GLY A 235 -3.88 35.54 1.88
CA GLY A 235 -2.51 36.07 1.97
C GLY A 235 -1.47 35.04 2.37
N LYS A 236 -1.07 34.18 1.42
CA LYS A 236 0.02 33.18 1.49
C LYS A 236 -0.32 31.93 2.32
N SER A 237 -0.83 30.90 1.63
CA SER A 237 -0.75 29.51 2.13
C SER A 237 0.71 29.19 2.44
N ASN A 238 0.99 28.81 3.69
CA ASN A 238 2.33 28.40 4.12
C ASN A 238 2.62 27.01 3.54
N LYS A 239 3.00 26.99 2.25
CA LYS A 239 3.23 25.78 1.48
C LYS A 239 4.67 25.34 1.61
N ARG A 240 4.90 24.19 2.24
CA ARG A 240 6.21 23.54 2.26
C ARG A 240 6.22 22.39 1.27
N THR A 241 7.23 22.33 0.41
CA THR A 241 7.44 21.19 -0.49
C THR A 241 8.80 20.55 -0.19
N VAL A 242 8.81 19.23 -0.06
CA VAL A 242 10.01 18.43 0.15
C VAL A 242 10.02 17.32 -0.89
N SER A 243 11.15 17.16 -1.57
CA SER A 243 11.39 16.07 -2.50
C SER A 243 12.33 15.04 -1.89
N SER A 244 12.06 13.78 -2.15
CA SER A 244 12.90 12.64 -1.79
C SER A 244 12.77 11.55 -2.83
N SER A 245 13.72 10.64 -2.93
CA SER A 245 13.64 9.45 -3.75
C SER A 245 13.88 8.21 -2.91
N ILE A 246 13.24 7.12 -3.31
CA ILE A 246 13.51 5.77 -2.82
C ILE A 246 14.14 5.00 -3.98
N GLU A 247 15.34 4.49 -3.77
CA GLU A 247 16.04 3.66 -4.74
C GLU A 247 16.02 2.21 -4.29
N PHE A 248 15.82 1.33 -5.26
CA PHE A 248 15.75 -0.11 -5.07
C PHE A 248 16.82 -0.77 -5.93
N SER A 249 17.62 -1.63 -5.32
CA SER A 249 18.78 -2.24 -5.97
C SER A 249 19.01 -3.68 -5.51
N ASN A 250 19.96 -4.34 -6.17
CA ASN A 250 20.46 -5.66 -5.79
C ASN A 250 19.34 -6.72 -5.65
N TYR A 251 18.43 -6.72 -6.62
CA TYR A 251 17.35 -7.71 -6.70
C TYR A 251 17.90 -9.11 -6.96
N GLU A 252 17.52 -10.04 -6.10
CA GLU A 252 17.78 -11.46 -6.23
C GLU A 252 16.46 -12.21 -6.20
N VAL A 253 16.10 -12.80 -7.34
CA VAL A 253 14.78 -13.41 -7.56
C VAL A 253 14.91 -14.92 -7.50
N ASN A 254 14.08 -15.56 -6.67
CA ASN A 254 13.96 -17.01 -6.55
C ASN A 254 15.30 -17.74 -6.28
N THR A 255 16.24 -17.12 -5.57
CA THR A 255 17.56 -17.70 -5.25
C THR A 255 17.56 -18.55 -3.97
N GLY A 256 16.44 -18.55 -3.25
CA GLY A 256 16.25 -19.22 -1.95
C GLY A 256 16.99 -18.51 -0.81
N LYS A 257 17.54 -17.29 -1.05
CA LYS A 257 18.29 -16.56 -0.02
C LYS A 257 17.36 -16.04 1.07
N ALA A 258 16.16 -15.55 0.75
CA ALA A 258 15.22 -15.11 1.77
C ALA A 258 14.72 -16.30 2.59
N GLN A 259 14.42 -17.43 1.93
CA GLN A 259 14.06 -18.68 2.61
C GLN A 259 15.11 -19.15 3.61
N ARG A 260 16.37 -19.29 3.18
CA ARG A 260 17.47 -19.69 4.07
C ARG A 260 17.64 -18.71 5.23
N TYR A 261 17.49 -17.42 4.96
CA TYR A 261 17.65 -16.37 5.97
C TYR A 261 16.56 -16.45 7.05
N MET A 262 15.29 -16.57 6.66
CA MET A 262 14.17 -16.64 7.60
C MET A 262 14.21 -17.92 8.45
N ILE A 263 14.49 -19.08 7.85
CA ILE A 263 14.57 -20.36 8.57
C ILE A 263 15.71 -20.35 9.60
N ARG A 264 16.89 -19.82 9.24
CA ARG A 264 18.01 -19.70 10.18
C ARG A 264 17.73 -18.70 11.30
N GLY A 265 16.96 -17.65 11.01
CA GLY A 265 16.54 -16.66 11.99
C GLY A 265 15.56 -17.19 13.05
N ILE A 266 14.80 -18.24 12.74
CA ILE A 266 13.86 -18.89 13.68
C ILE A 266 14.59 -19.76 14.72
N LYS A 267 15.83 -20.20 14.43
CA LYS A 267 16.64 -21.04 15.34
C LYS A 267 17.44 -20.25 16.39
N LYS A 268 17.23 -18.95 16.51
CA LYS A 268 17.84 -18.08 17.54
C LYS A 268 16.76 -17.47 18.40
#